data_AF-A0AAD8HZ32-F1
#
_entry.id   AF-A0AAD8HZ32-F1
#
_cell.length_a   1.000
_cell.length_b   1.000
_cell.length_c   1.000
_cell.angle_alpha   90.00
_cell.angle_beta   90.00
_cell.angle_gamma   90.00
#
_symmetry.space_group_name_H-M   'P 1'
#
loop_
_entity.id
_entity.type
_entity.pdbx_description
1 polymer ?
#
loop_
_entity_poly.entity_id
_entity_poly.type
_entity_poly.pdbx_seq_one_letter_code
_entity_poly.pdbx_strand_id
1 'polypeptide(L)'
;MDKFYKYKPKEVVLFWDGGKLIGETVVKFEINGNGYSNCLEFERFFEYDHRSKKNCVSKKGLINLHMYGWSARTDDYGSPGVVGDFLRKTGELQTISNIVEEEDRGKRDKRRKLQFELDKKNENLDDLKMKYDERNMSLVRLLHEKERLRQDFIKETKRMQKKSEEHIRGVLSAQDMLKSDLEMKKKQLDSWRRELNRCEIRTERDRIKLEDERNKNDVRSSWLQLDSLEQKKADENVLRLVEEKQNDVRNSWLQLASLELEKG
;
A
#
# COMPACT_ATOMS: atom_id res chain seq x y z
N MET A 1 30.43 -80.19 -17.70
CA MET A 1 29.22 -79.39 -17.97
C MET A 1 29.54 -78.00 -18.56
N ASP A 2 30.77 -77.49 -18.45
CA ASP A 2 31.17 -76.16 -18.95
C ASP A 2 31.00 -75.91 -20.46
N LYS A 3 30.97 -76.97 -21.27
CA LYS A 3 30.94 -76.86 -22.74
C LYS A 3 29.68 -76.18 -23.29
N PHE A 4 28.56 -76.27 -22.58
CA PHE A 4 27.26 -75.76 -23.05
C PHE A 4 26.83 -74.46 -22.37
N TYR A 5 27.60 -73.94 -21.42
CA TYR A 5 27.25 -72.71 -20.70
C TYR A 5 27.18 -71.49 -21.63
N LYS A 6 27.97 -71.46 -22.69
CA LYS A 6 27.97 -70.36 -23.69
C LYS A 6 26.61 -70.15 -24.36
N TYR A 7 25.76 -71.18 -24.42
CA TYR A 7 24.40 -71.09 -24.95
C TYR A 7 23.38 -70.60 -23.91
N LYS A 8 23.82 -70.23 -22.70
CA LYS A 8 22.99 -69.66 -21.64
C LYS A 8 21.72 -70.48 -21.36
N PRO A 9 21.84 -71.80 -21.08
CA PRO A 9 20.69 -72.58 -20.65
C PRO A 9 20.15 -72.03 -19.33
N LYS A 10 18.83 -71.90 -19.23
CA LYS A 10 18.14 -71.44 -18.02
C LYS A 10 18.07 -72.55 -16.98
N GLU A 11 17.84 -73.78 -17.41
CA GLU A 11 17.69 -74.94 -16.54
C GLU A 11 18.04 -76.21 -17.32
N VAL A 12 18.59 -77.22 -16.64
CA VAL A 12 18.85 -78.54 -17.22
C VAL A 12 18.15 -79.57 -16.35
N VAL A 13 17.25 -80.34 -16.97
CA VAL A 13 16.42 -81.35 -16.31
C VAL A 13 16.91 -82.73 -16.67
N LEU A 14 17.33 -83.48 -15.65
CA LEU A 14 17.79 -84.85 -15.75
C LEU A 14 16.67 -85.81 -15.33
N PHE A 15 16.48 -86.90 -16.07
CA PHE A 15 15.45 -87.91 -15.77
C PHE A 15 16.06 -89.14 -15.08
N TRP A 16 15.33 -89.71 -14.12
CA TRP A 16 15.76 -90.85 -13.31
C TRP A 16 14.70 -91.95 -13.32
N ASP A 17 15.13 -93.22 -13.41
CA ASP A 17 14.28 -94.41 -13.28
C ASP A 17 14.91 -95.39 -12.29
N GLY A 18 14.18 -95.72 -11.21
CA GLY A 18 14.64 -96.68 -10.19
C GLY A 18 16.02 -96.39 -9.57
N GLY A 19 16.47 -95.12 -9.54
CA GLY A 19 17.79 -94.72 -9.05
C GLY A 19 18.91 -94.68 -10.12
N LYS A 20 18.60 -95.01 -11.38
CA LYS A 20 19.51 -94.90 -12.53
C LYS A 20 19.14 -93.71 -13.41
N LEU A 21 20.15 -92.98 -13.88
CA LEU A 21 19.96 -91.88 -14.82
C LEU A 21 19.45 -92.42 -16.15
N ILE A 22 18.28 -91.94 -16.58
CA ILE A 22 17.79 -92.15 -17.96
C ILE A 22 18.68 -91.27 -18.83
N GLY A 23 19.29 -91.83 -19.87
CA GLY A 23 20.27 -91.14 -20.75
C GLY A 23 19.72 -89.99 -21.59
N GLU A 24 18.60 -89.39 -21.17
CA GLU A 24 17.89 -88.29 -21.81
C GLU A 24 17.89 -87.07 -20.87
N THR A 25 17.94 -85.86 -21.43
CA THR A 25 18.04 -84.62 -20.66
C THR A 25 17.33 -83.51 -21.43
N VAL A 26 16.55 -82.69 -20.73
CA VAL A 26 15.90 -81.50 -21.30
C VAL A 26 16.65 -80.25 -20.86
N VAL A 27 17.08 -79.44 -21.83
CA VAL A 27 17.69 -78.13 -21.59
C VAL A 27 16.62 -77.06 -21.86
N LYS A 28 16.29 -76.26 -20.84
CA LYS A 28 15.36 -75.14 -20.97
C LYS A 28 16.12 -73.85 -21.26
N PHE A 29 15.57 -73.07 -22.17
CA PHE A 29 16.03 -71.71 -22.48
C PHE A 29 14.98 -70.68 -22.03
N GLU A 30 15.32 -69.39 -22.08
CA GLU A 30 14.35 -68.32 -21.81
C GLU A 30 13.21 -68.29 -22.85
N ILE A 31 12.00 -67.98 -22.39
CA ILE A 31 10.81 -67.84 -23.25
C ILE A 31 10.78 -66.40 -23.78
N ASN A 32 11.73 -66.07 -24.65
CA ASN A 32 11.85 -64.78 -25.33
C ASN A 32 12.62 -64.98 -26.65
N GLY A 33 12.66 -63.94 -27.49
CA GLY A 33 13.38 -64.01 -28.77
C GLY A 33 14.86 -64.42 -28.64
N ASN A 34 15.52 -64.00 -27.55
CA ASN A 34 16.94 -64.32 -27.29
C ASN A 34 17.15 -65.79 -26.89
N GLY A 35 16.26 -66.35 -26.05
CA GLY A 35 16.29 -67.74 -25.65
C GLY A 35 15.99 -68.69 -26.80
N TYR A 36 15.14 -68.27 -27.74
CA TYR A 36 14.97 -68.99 -29.01
C TYR A 36 16.28 -69.01 -29.84
N SER A 37 16.95 -67.87 -29.99
CA SER A 37 18.24 -67.80 -30.69
C SER A 37 19.30 -68.69 -30.04
N ASN A 38 19.40 -68.66 -28.71
CA ASN A 38 20.33 -69.50 -27.95
C ASN A 38 20.04 -71.00 -28.11
N CYS A 39 18.76 -71.38 -28.13
CA CYS A 39 18.32 -72.76 -28.38
C CYS A 39 18.70 -73.22 -29.79
N LEU A 40 18.54 -72.35 -30.80
CA LEU A 40 18.91 -72.66 -32.18
C LEU A 40 20.43 -72.80 -32.35
N GLU A 41 21.22 -71.96 -31.68
CA GLU A 41 22.69 -72.10 -31.66
C GLU A 41 23.13 -73.40 -30.98
N PHE A 42 22.44 -73.80 -29.92
CA PHE A 42 22.66 -75.08 -29.24
C PHE A 42 22.34 -76.26 -30.17
N GLU A 43 21.22 -76.23 -30.90
CA GLU A 43 20.87 -77.26 -31.90
C GLU A 43 21.92 -77.35 -33.02
N ARG A 44 22.34 -76.19 -33.57
CA ARG A 44 23.36 -76.13 -34.62
C ARG A 44 24.69 -76.76 -34.22
N PHE A 45 25.08 -76.64 -32.95
CA PHE A 45 26.30 -77.29 -32.45
C PHE A 45 26.30 -78.81 -32.62
N PHE A 46 25.16 -79.45 -32.36
CA PHE A 46 25.01 -80.88 -32.58
C PHE A 46 24.86 -81.21 -34.06
N GLU A 47 24.23 -80.33 -34.84
CA GLU A 47 24.10 -80.49 -36.29
C GLU A 47 25.47 -80.49 -37.01
N TYR A 48 26.35 -79.54 -36.68
CA TYR A 48 27.71 -79.46 -37.24
C TYR A 48 28.55 -80.72 -36.97
N ASP A 49 28.44 -81.30 -35.78
CA ASP A 49 29.16 -82.52 -35.41
C ASP A 49 28.47 -83.81 -35.91
N HIS A 50 27.44 -83.70 -36.76
CA HIS A 50 26.61 -84.81 -37.23
C HIS A 50 25.96 -85.62 -36.08
N ARG A 51 25.53 -84.93 -35.03
CA ARG A 51 24.84 -85.50 -33.86
C ARG A 51 23.42 -84.93 -33.68
N SER A 52 22.75 -84.61 -34.78
CA SER A 52 21.34 -84.19 -34.78
C SER A 52 20.39 -85.38 -34.58
N LYS A 53 19.10 -85.07 -34.34
CA LYS A 53 18.02 -86.07 -34.18
C LYS A 53 18.00 -87.13 -35.28
N LYS A 54 18.17 -86.72 -36.55
CA LYS A 54 18.20 -87.63 -37.71
C LYS A 54 19.31 -88.67 -37.57
N ASN A 55 20.49 -88.25 -37.15
CA ASN A 55 21.65 -89.13 -36.99
C ASN A 55 21.55 -90.03 -35.75
N CYS A 56 20.79 -89.62 -34.74
CA CYS A 56 20.46 -90.45 -33.58
C CYS A 56 19.56 -91.63 -33.97
N VAL A 57 18.52 -91.39 -34.78
CA VAL A 57 17.57 -92.43 -35.19
C VAL A 57 18.20 -93.45 -36.14
N SER A 58 19.07 -93.02 -37.05
CA SER A 58 19.72 -93.89 -38.03
C SER A 58 20.81 -94.82 -37.47
N LYS A 59 21.31 -94.60 -36.26
CA LYS A 59 22.45 -95.32 -35.66
C LYS A 59 22.08 -96.22 -34.47
N LYS A 60 20.80 -96.57 -34.30
CA LYS A 60 20.21 -97.31 -33.15
C LYS A 60 20.80 -98.69 -32.79
N GLY A 61 21.87 -99.15 -33.45
CA GLY A 61 22.55 -100.43 -33.19
C GLY A 61 24.04 -100.35 -32.82
N LEU A 62 24.64 -99.16 -32.75
CA LEU A 62 26.06 -98.98 -32.35
C LEU A 62 26.14 -98.30 -30.98
N ILE A 63 26.87 -98.90 -30.04
CA ILE A 63 27.22 -98.30 -28.75
C ILE A 63 28.15 -97.12 -29.00
N ASN A 64 27.57 -95.97 -29.33
CA ASN A 64 28.30 -94.71 -29.47
C ASN A 64 28.15 -93.91 -28.18
N LEU A 65 29.27 -93.66 -27.50
CA LEU A 65 29.41 -92.85 -26.28
C LEU A 65 29.15 -91.34 -26.49
N HIS A 66 28.49 -90.94 -27.58
CA HIS A 66 28.34 -89.54 -27.99
C HIS A 66 26.97 -88.96 -27.62
N MET A 67 26.96 -87.71 -27.14
CA MET A 67 25.74 -86.95 -26.86
C MET A 67 25.11 -86.45 -28.16
N TYR A 68 23.79 -86.65 -28.32
CA TYR A 68 22.99 -86.10 -29.40
C TYR A 68 22.09 -84.99 -28.85
N GLY A 69 21.75 -84.01 -29.70
CA GLY A 69 20.94 -82.88 -29.28
C GLY A 69 20.18 -82.26 -30.44
N TRP A 70 18.96 -81.78 -30.15
CA TRP A 70 18.08 -81.08 -31.07
C TRP A 70 17.11 -80.20 -30.28
N SER A 71 16.48 -79.25 -30.95
CA SER A 71 15.40 -78.47 -30.35
C SER A 71 14.12 -79.30 -30.36
N ALA A 72 13.45 -79.42 -29.22
CA ALA A 72 12.18 -80.15 -29.12
C ALA A 72 11.11 -79.46 -29.99
N ARG A 73 10.44 -80.23 -30.85
CA ARG A 73 9.36 -79.75 -31.74
C ARG A 73 8.06 -80.52 -31.49
N THR A 74 7.07 -80.29 -32.34
CA THR A 74 5.73 -80.90 -32.26
C THR A 74 5.77 -82.43 -32.13
N ASP A 75 6.72 -83.09 -32.81
CA ASP A 75 6.90 -84.53 -32.76
C ASP A 75 7.49 -85.03 -31.43
N ASP A 76 8.44 -84.29 -30.83
CA ASP A 76 8.95 -84.58 -29.49
C ASP A 76 7.86 -84.36 -28.42
N TYR A 77 7.09 -83.28 -28.55
CA TYR A 77 5.97 -82.95 -27.65
C TYR A 77 4.89 -84.04 -27.65
N GLY A 78 4.64 -84.67 -28.80
CA GLY A 78 3.67 -85.76 -28.96
C GLY A 78 4.22 -87.16 -28.68
N SER A 79 5.53 -87.31 -28.48
CA SER A 79 6.16 -88.61 -28.30
C SER A 79 5.77 -89.29 -26.98
N PRO A 80 5.71 -90.64 -26.94
CA PRO A 80 5.62 -91.40 -25.69
C PRO A 80 6.98 -91.42 -24.97
N GLY A 81 6.97 -91.35 -23.64
CA GLY A 81 8.18 -91.40 -22.80
C GLY A 81 8.39 -90.14 -21.96
N VAL A 82 9.41 -90.20 -21.10
CA VAL A 82 9.65 -89.20 -20.04
C VAL A 82 9.86 -87.78 -20.59
N VAL A 83 10.49 -87.64 -21.76
CA VAL A 83 10.70 -86.34 -22.42
C VAL A 83 9.37 -85.76 -22.91
N GLY A 84 8.56 -86.54 -23.63
CA GLY A 84 7.26 -86.08 -24.13
C GLY A 84 6.28 -85.74 -23.01
N ASP A 85 6.22 -86.57 -21.96
CA ASP A 85 5.42 -86.30 -20.75
C ASP A 85 5.87 -85.02 -20.05
N PHE A 86 7.18 -84.82 -19.93
CA PHE A 86 7.74 -83.61 -19.34
C PHE A 86 7.38 -82.35 -20.14
N LEU A 87 7.50 -82.40 -21.48
CA LEU A 87 7.18 -81.26 -22.35
C LEU A 87 5.70 -80.87 -22.24
N ARG A 88 4.77 -81.84 -22.25
CA ARG A 88 3.33 -81.60 -22.05
C ARG A 88 2.98 -81.05 -20.68
N LYS A 89 3.70 -81.47 -19.64
CA LYS A 89 3.48 -81.00 -18.27
C LYS A 89 4.01 -79.59 -18.03
N THR A 90 5.08 -79.20 -18.74
CA THR A 90 5.85 -77.98 -18.40
C THR A 90 5.74 -76.85 -19.42
N GLY A 91 5.13 -77.08 -20.59
CA GLY A 91 4.97 -76.02 -21.58
C GLY A 91 3.87 -76.31 -22.60
N GLU A 92 3.59 -75.29 -23.41
CA GLU A 92 2.65 -75.36 -24.52
C GLU A 92 3.39 -75.15 -25.84
N LEU A 93 2.88 -75.73 -26.93
CA LEU A 93 3.41 -75.48 -28.27
C LEU A 93 3.04 -74.06 -28.70
N GLN A 94 4.04 -73.22 -28.90
CA GLN A 94 3.87 -71.86 -29.42
C GLN A 94 4.71 -71.63 -30.66
N THR A 95 4.23 -70.74 -31.54
CA THR A 95 4.98 -70.28 -32.72
C THR A 95 5.84 -69.09 -32.34
N ILE A 96 7.06 -69.01 -32.88
CA ILE A 96 8.00 -67.90 -32.63
C ILE A 96 7.39 -66.54 -32.97
N SER A 97 6.60 -66.47 -34.05
CA SER A 97 5.87 -65.26 -34.44
C SER A 97 4.97 -64.74 -33.31
N ASN A 98 4.26 -65.62 -32.60
CA ASN A 98 3.39 -65.22 -31.50
C ASN A 98 4.21 -64.58 -30.37
N ILE A 99 5.33 -65.20 -29.95
CA ILE A 99 6.19 -64.69 -28.88
C ILE A 99 6.72 -63.29 -29.20
N VAL A 100 7.19 -63.09 -30.44
CA VAL A 100 7.69 -61.77 -30.89
C VAL A 100 6.57 -60.74 -30.93
N GLU A 101 5.39 -61.10 -31.43
CA GLU A 101 4.22 -60.22 -31.47
C GLU A 101 3.74 -59.82 -30.07
N GLU A 102 3.79 -60.71 -29.09
CA GLU A 102 3.44 -60.43 -27.70
C GLU A 102 4.42 -59.45 -27.06
N GLU A 103 5.73 -59.68 -27.22
CA GLU A 103 6.76 -58.76 -26.73
C GLU A 103 6.61 -57.37 -27.34
N ASP A 104 6.39 -57.30 -28.65
CA ASP A 104 6.25 -56.03 -29.36
C ASP A 104 4.94 -55.32 -29.01
N ARG A 105 3.85 -56.06 -28.79
CA ARG A 105 2.60 -55.51 -28.24
C ARG A 105 2.85 -54.89 -26.87
N GLY A 106 3.52 -55.62 -25.97
CA GLY A 106 3.87 -55.10 -24.64
C GLY A 106 4.75 -53.84 -24.69
N LYS A 107 5.72 -53.79 -25.61
CA LYS A 107 6.55 -52.59 -25.84
C LYS A 107 5.71 -51.42 -26.38
N ARG A 108 4.79 -51.67 -27.31
CA ARG A 108 3.88 -50.65 -27.86
C ARG A 108 2.96 -50.10 -26.80
N ASP A 109 2.39 -50.94 -25.95
CA ASP A 109 1.47 -50.52 -24.87
C ASP A 109 2.19 -49.67 -23.82
N LYS A 110 3.41 -50.09 -23.41
CA LYS A 110 4.26 -49.26 -22.54
C LYS A 110 4.57 -47.91 -23.18
N ARG A 111 4.92 -47.88 -24.47
CA ARG A 111 5.18 -46.63 -25.21
C ARG A 111 3.94 -45.73 -25.24
N ARG A 112 2.77 -46.28 -25.52
CA ARG A 112 1.49 -45.53 -25.52
C ARG A 112 1.19 -44.92 -24.15
N LYS A 113 1.37 -45.70 -23.08
CA LYS A 113 1.16 -45.20 -21.71
C LYS A 113 2.12 -44.05 -21.38
N LEU A 114 3.39 -44.20 -21.72
CA LEU A 114 4.38 -43.14 -21.51
C LEU A 114 4.08 -41.89 -22.34
N GLN A 115 3.65 -42.05 -23.59
CA GLN A 115 3.24 -40.92 -24.43
C GLN A 115 2.04 -40.19 -23.83
N PHE A 116 1.01 -40.92 -23.39
CA PHE A 116 -0.15 -40.34 -22.73
C PHE A 116 0.22 -39.56 -21.46
N GLU A 117 1.11 -40.13 -20.63
CA GLU A 117 1.61 -39.44 -19.45
C GLU A 117 2.40 -38.17 -19.80
N LEU A 118 3.20 -38.21 -20.86
CA LEU A 118 3.95 -37.06 -21.38
C LEU A 118 3.00 -35.95 -21.87
N ASP A 119 2.00 -36.31 -22.68
CA ASP A 119 1.02 -35.36 -23.22
C ASP A 119 0.26 -34.67 -22.07
N LYS A 120 -0.23 -35.44 -21.10
CA LYS A 120 -0.89 -34.90 -19.90
C LYS A 120 0.03 -33.98 -19.09
N LYS A 121 1.32 -34.31 -18.98
CA LYS A 121 2.30 -33.45 -18.29
C LYS A 121 2.54 -32.15 -19.06
N ASN A 122 2.56 -32.20 -20.39
CA ASN A 122 2.70 -31.02 -21.23
C ASN A 122 1.48 -30.10 -21.11
N GLU A 123 0.26 -30.65 -21.17
CA GLU A 123 -0.98 -29.88 -20.96
C GLU A 123 -1.00 -29.19 -19.59
N ASN A 124 -0.61 -29.89 -18.53
CA ASN A 124 -0.52 -29.29 -17.19
C ASN A 124 0.53 -28.17 -17.12
N LEU A 125 1.65 -28.31 -17.85
CA LEU A 125 2.70 -27.29 -17.90
C LEU A 125 2.18 -26.02 -18.60
N ASP A 126 1.45 -26.19 -19.70
CA ASP A 126 0.86 -25.08 -20.45
C ASP A 126 -0.20 -24.34 -19.62
N ASP A 127 -1.08 -25.06 -18.92
CA ASP A 127 -2.07 -24.46 -18.00
C ASP A 127 -1.39 -23.70 -16.85
N LEU A 128 -0.33 -24.27 -16.26
CA LEU A 128 0.40 -23.61 -15.19
C LEU A 128 1.10 -22.34 -15.68
N LYS A 129 1.65 -22.37 -16.90
CA LYS A 129 2.26 -21.20 -17.53
C LYS A 129 1.23 -20.10 -17.78
N MET A 130 0.06 -20.44 -18.32
CA MET A 130 -1.03 -19.50 -18.53
C MET A 130 -1.48 -18.84 -17.21
N LYS A 131 -1.67 -19.65 -16.15
CA LYS A 131 -2.02 -19.14 -14.81
C LYS A 131 -0.93 -18.27 -14.20
N TYR A 132 0.34 -18.59 -14.45
CA TYR A 132 1.46 -17.76 -14.02
C TYR A 132 1.43 -16.40 -14.73
N ASP A 133 1.28 -16.39 -16.05
CA ASP A 133 1.25 -15.17 -16.86
C ASP A 133 0.07 -14.27 -16.48
N GLU A 134 -1.11 -14.84 -16.25
CA GLU A 134 -2.30 -14.11 -15.79
C GLU A 134 -2.09 -13.44 -14.42
N ARG A 135 -1.51 -14.18 -13.47
CA ARG A 135 -1.19 -13.64 -12.14
C ARG A 135 -0.11 -12.57 -12.22
N ASN A 136 0.91 -12.77 -13.03
CA ASN A 136 1.99 -11.81 -13.22
C ASN A 136 1.47 -10.50 -13.83
N MET A 137 0.61 -10.58 -14.86
CA MET A 137 -0.08 -9.42 -15.44
C MET A 137 -0.92 -8.68 -14.41
N SER A 138 -1.65 -9.41 -13.56
CA SER A 138 -2.45 -8.82 -12.48
C SER A 138 -1.58 -8.13 -11.43
N LEU A 139 -0.45 -8.74 -11.06
CA LEU A 139 0.52 -8.17 -10.13
C LEU A 139 1.12 -6.87 -10.66
N VAL A 140 1.55 -6.85 -11.93
CA VAL A 140 2.09 -5.64 -12.57
C VAL A 140 1.06 -4.51 -12.55
N ARG A 141 -0.22 -4.78 -12.87
CA ARG A 141 -1.29 -3.79 -12.78
C ARG A 141 -1.46 -3.22 -11.36
N LEU A 142 -1.47 -4.10 -10.35
CA LEU A 142 -1.58 -3.68 -8.95
C LEU A 142 -0.38 -2.83 -8.49
N LEU A 143 0.83 -3.16 -8.94
CA LEU A 143 2.02 -2.37 -8.64
C LEU A 143 1.95 -0.97 -9.26
N HIS A 144 1.50 -0.86 -10.51
CA HIS A 144 1.27 0.44 -11.15
C HIS A 144 0.20 1.25 -10.43
N GLU A 145 -0.91 0.63 -10.03
CA GLU A 145 -1.98 1.28 -9.29
C GLU A 145 -1.50 1.80 -7.94
N LYS A 146 -0.77 0.96 -7.18
CA LYS A 146 -0.16 1.34 -5.91
C LYS A 146 0.76 2.55 -6.08
N GLU A 147 1.60 2.55 -7.11
CA GLU A 147 2.53 3.65 -7.37
C GLU A 147 1.79 4.94 -7.77
N ARG A 148 0.75 4.83 -8.59
CA ARG A 148 -0.12 5.96 -8.94
C ARG A 148 -0.76 6.58 -7.70
N LEU A 149 -1.40 5.77 -6.85
CA LEU A 149 -2.03 6.22 -5.61
C LEU A 149 -1.03 6.86 -4.66
N ARG A 150 0.18 6.31 -4.55
CA ARG A 150 1.27 6.90 -3.75
C ARG A 150 1.65 8.28 -4.26
N GLN A 151 1.81 8.45 -5.57
CA GLN A 151 2.16 9.74 -6.17
C GLN A 151 1.05 10.77 -5.97
N ASP A 152 -0.21 10.36 -6.14
CA ASP A 152 -1.36 11.26 -5.96
C ASP A 152 -1.51 11.68 -4.50
N PHE A 153 -1.32 10.75 -3.55
CA PHE A 153 -1.27 11.09 -2.13
C PHE A 153 -0.18 12.13 -1.83
N ILE A 154 1.05 11.93 -2.33
CA ILE A 154 2.16 12.88 -2.11
C ILE A 154 1.84 14.25 -2.70
N LYS A 155 1.27 14.31 -3.91
CA LYS A 155 0.85 15.58 -4.55
C LYS A 155 -0.20 16.28 -3.71
N GLU A 156 -1.19 15.53 -3.21
CA GLU A 156 -2.27 16.08 -2.41
C GLU A 156 -1.79 16.58 -1.04
N THR A 157 -0.91 15.84 -0.36
CA THR A 157 -0.26 16.30 0.87
C THR A 157 0.49 17.62 0.64
N LYS A 158 1.29 17.71 -0.42
CA LYS A 158 1.99 18.96 -0.78
C LYS A 158 1.04 20.11 -1.07
N ARG A 159 -0.07 19.84 -1.77
CA ARG A 159 -1.12 20.82 -2.08
C ARG A 159 -1.76 21.35 -0.80
N MET A 160 -2.09 20.47 0.14
CA MET A 160 -2.67 20.85 1.44
C MET A 160 -1.68 21.66 2.29
N GLN A 161 -0.42 21.24 2.35
CA GLN A 161 0.62 21.96 3.07
C GLN A 161 0.79 23.38 2.51
N LYS A 162 0.89 23.52 1.18
CA LYS A 162 1.01 24.83 0.53
C LYS A 162 -0.16 25.76 0.87
N LYS A 163 -1.40 25.24 0.83
CA LYS A 163 -2.59 26.01 1.24
C LYS A 163 -2.53 26.46 2.70
N SER A 164 -2.07 25.59 3.60
CA SER A 164 -1.89 25.93 5.02
C SER A 164 -0.85 27.04 5.21
N GLU A 165 0.30 26.92 4.54
CA GLU A 165 1.37 27.93 4.57
C GLU A 165 0.92 29.27 4.00
N GLU A 166 0.15 29.27 2.91
CA GLU A 166 -0.47 30.47 2.33
C GLU A 166 -1.45 31.13 3.30
N HIS A 167 -2.29 30.33 3.97
CA HIS A 167 -3.23 30.83 4.97
C HIS A 167 -2.52 31.48 6.16
N ILE A 168 -1.52 30.80 6.74
CA ILE A 168 -0.71 31.33 7.85
C ILE A 168 -0.05 32.65 7.45
N ARG A 169 0.54 32.71 6.25
CA ARG A 169 1.16 33.94 5.73
C ARG A 169 0.16 35.09 5.61
N GLY A 170 -1.05 34.81 5.14
CA GLY A 170 -2.13 35.81 5.06
C GLY A 170 -2.52 36.35 6.43
N VAL A 171 -2.67 35.47 7.43
CA VAL A 171 -2.98 35.86 8.82
C VAL A 171 -1.86 36.73 9.40
N LEU A 172 -0.60 36.34 9.23
CA LEU A 172 0.54 37.12 9.71
C LEU A 172 0.60 38.51 9.06
N SER A 173 0.39 38.59 7.75
CA SER A 173 0.34 39.87 7.04
C SER A 173 -0.79 40.76 7.54
N ALA A 174 -1.98 40.21 7.78
CA ALA A 174 -3.10 40.96 8.34
C ALA A 174 -2.80 41.45 9.77
N GLN A 175 -2.16 40.61 10.59
CA GLN A 175 -1.74 40.98 11.94
C GLN A 175 -0.75 42.17 11.93
N ASP A 176 0.22 42.18 11.01
CA ASP A 176 1.17 43.28 10.88
C ASP A 176 0.49 44.59 10.44
N MET A 177 -0.50 44.50 9.54
CA MET A 177 -1.30 45.66 9.12
C MET A 177 -2.14 46.22 10.28
N LEU A 178 -2.84 45.37 11.03
CA LEU A 178 -3.60 45.80 12.21
C LEU A 178 -2.72 46.41 13.28
N LYS A 179 -1.53 45.83 13.52
CA LYS A 179 -0.56 46.37 14.47
C LYS A 179 -0.10 47.77 14.07
N SER A 180 0.13 47.99 12.78
CA SER A 180 0.52 49.30 12.24
C SER A 180 -0.59 50.33 12.38
N ASP A 181 -1.85 49.95 12.09
CA ASP A 181 -3.01 50.82 12.28
C ASP A 181 -3.23 51.17 13.76
N LEU A 182 -3.11 50.19 14.66
CA LEU A 182 -3.23 50.40 16.10
C LEU A 182 -2.17 51.39 16.61
N GLU A 183 -0.93 51.27 16.16
CA GLU A 183 0.15 52.20 16.50
C GLU A 183 -0.14 53.62 15.98
N MET A 184 -0.70 53.75 14.78
CA MET A 184 -1.14 55.04 14.24
C MET A 184 -2.27 55.65 15.08
N LYS A 185 -3.30 54.87 15.44
CA LYS A 185 -4.41 55.32 16.29
C LYS A 185 -3.94 55.73 17.67
N LYS A 186 -2.99 54.99 18.25
CA LYS A 186 -2.37 55.33 19.53
C LYS A 186 -1.67 56.70 19.47
N LYS A 187 -0.87 56.95 18.43
CA LYS A 187 -0.23 58.25 18.20
C LYS A 187 -1.24 59.40 18.01
N GLN A 188 -2.36 59.13 17.33
CA GLN A 188 -3.44 60.11 17.18
C GLN A 188 -4.08 60.45 18.53
N LEU A 189 -4.42 59.44 19.34
CA LEU A 189 -4.95 59.65 20.70
C LEU A 189 -3.97 60.42 21.58
N ASP A 190 -2.67 60.11 21.52
CA ASP A 190 -1.64 60.86 22.25
C ASP A 190 -1.54 62.32 21.80
N SER A 191 -1.84 62.62 20.52
CA SER A 191 -1.92 63.99 20.02
C SER A 191 -3.16 64.71 20.56
N TRP A 192 -4.33 64.10 20.45
CA TRP A 192 -5.58 64.67 20.96
C TRP A 192 -5.55 64.88 22.47
N ARG A 193 -4.97 63.94 23.23
CA ARG A 193 -4.78 64.09 24.68
C ARG A 193 -3.94 65.31 25.01
N ARG A 194 -2.86 65.57 24.26
CA ARG A 194 -2.02 66.77 24.42
C ARG A 194 -2.77 68.05 24.06
N GLU A 195 -3.58 68.03 23.01
CA GLU A 195 -4.43 69.17 22.62
C GLU A 195 -5.50 69.47 23.65
N LEU A 196 -6.20 68.45 24.14
CA LEU A 196 -7.22 68.57 25.17
C LEU A 196 -6.64 69.21 26.44
N ASN A 197 -5.50 68.70 26.92
CA ASN A 197 -4.81 69.26 28.08
C ASN A 197 -4.39 70.73 27.86
N ARG A 198 -3.97 71.12 26.64
CA ARG A 198 -3.70 72.53 26.32
C ARG A 198 -4.95 73.39 26.38
N CYS A 199 -6.06 72.90 25.83
CA CYS A 199 -7.35 73.59 25.88
C CYS A 199 -7.86 73.74 27.32
N GLU A 200 -7.78 72.69 28.15
CA GLU A 200 -8.16 72.72 29.56
C GLU A 200 -7.37 73.77 30.34
N ILE A 201 -6.03 73.81 30.18
CA ILE A 201 -5.19 74.84 30.81
C ILE A 201 -5.60 76.25 30.37
N ARG A 202 -5.91 76.43 29.07
CA ARG A 202 -6.35 77.74 28.55
C ARG A 202 -7.70 78.13 29.13
N THR A 203 -8.68 77.23 29.11
CA THR A 203 -10.02 77.46 29.65
C THR A 203 -9.97 77.78 31.15
N GLU A 204 -9.18 77.05 31.94
CA GLU A 204 -9.04 77.34 33.37
C GLU A 204 -8.38 78.71 33.61
N ARG A 205 -7.36 79.05 32.83
CA ARG A 205 -6.74 80.38 32.88
C ARG A 205 -7.74 81.49 32.53
N ASP A 206 -8.53 81.31 31.48
CA ASP A 206 -9.52 82.29 31.05
C ASP A 206 -10.66 82.42 32.08
N ARG A 207 -11.07 81.30 32.70
CA ARG A 207 -12.02 81.30 33.83
C ARG A 207 -11.51 82.13 35.00
N ILE A 208 -10.27 81.89 35.44
CA ILE A 208 -9.64 82.65 36.53
C ILE A 208 -9.58 84.15 36.20
N LYS A 209 -9.20 84.50 34.97
CA LYS A 209 -9.16 85.90 34.53
C LYS A 209 -10.53 86.56 34.54
N LEU A 210 -11.54 85.89 34.01
CA LEU A 210 -12.91 86.43 33.99
C LEU A 210 -13.45 86.62 35.41
N GLU A 211 -13.14 85.72 36.32
CA GLU A 211 -13.52 85.84 37.73
C GLU A 211 -12.81 87.04 38.41
N ASP A 212 -11.52 87.26 38.13
CA ASP A 212 -10.77 88.42 38.62
C ASP A 212 -11.34 89.74 38.08
N GLU A 213 -11.63 89.81 36.77
CA GLU A 213 -12.26 90.99 36.16
C GLU A 213 -13.66 91.26 36.70
N ARG A 214 -14.45 90.21 36.94
CA ARG A 214 -15.77 90.31 37.59
C ARG A 214 -15.64 90.90 38.99
N ASN A 215 -14.73 90.37 39.81
CA ASN A 215 -14.50 90.87 41.17
C ASN A 215 -14.08 92.34 41.18
N LYS A 216 -13.17 92.75 40.29
CA LYS A 216 -12.79 94.17 40.12
C LYS A 216 -14.00 95.03 39.74
N ASN A 217 -14.84 94.55 38.82
CA ASN A 217 -16.02 95.27 38.38
C ASN A 217 -17.07 95.40 39.51
N ASP A 218 -17.27 94.36 40.30
CA ASP A 218 -18.16 94.37 41.47
C ASP A 218 -17.68 95.37 42.53
N VAL A 219 -16.37 95.40 42.82
CA VAL A 219 -15.74 96.40 43.71
C VAL A 219 -15.95 97.82 43.16
N ARG A 220 -15.70 98.02 41.86
CA ARG A 220 -15.88 99.33 41.20
C ARG A 220 -17.35 99.78 41.23
N SER A 221 -18.29 98.87 40.99
CA SER A 221 -19.72 99.15 41.08
C SER A 221 -20.13 99.52 42.51
N SER A 222 -19.58 98.84 43.53
CA SER A 222 -19.83 99.17 44.93
C SER A 222 -19.30 100.57 45.29
N TRP A 223 -18.09 100.91 44.85
CA TRP A 223 -17.54 102.25 45.00
C TRP A 223 -18.40 103.33 44.32
N LEU A 224 -18.82 103.10 43.08
CA LEU A 224 -19.69 104.03 42.35
C LEU A 224 -21.06 104.23 43.05
N GLN A 225 -21.61 103.17 43.66
CA GLN A 225 -22.82 103.30 44.47
C GLN A 225 -22.58 104.16 45.71
N LEU A 226 -21.41 104.02 46.36
CA LEU A 226 -21.03 104.83 47.52
C LEU A 226 -20.86 106.30 47.15
N ASP A 227 -20.13 106.59 46.07
CA ASP A 227 -19.93 107.95 45.54
C ASP A 227 -21.27 108.59 45.16
N SER A 228 -22.17 107.83 44.51
CA SER A 228 -23.53 108.30 44.16
C SER A 228 -24.36 108.61 45.40
N LEU A 229 -24.25 107.80 46.46
CA LEU A 229 -24.91 108.07 47.74
C LEU A 229 -24.35 109.35 48.40
N GLU A 230 -23.03 109.51 48.38
CA GLU A 230 -22.36 110.68 48.94
C GLU A 230 -22.69 111.96 48.17
N GLN A 231 -22.74 111.88 46.84
CA GLN A 231 -23.16 112.98 45.98
C GLN A 231 -24.62 113.37 46.24
N LYS A 232 -25.54 112.41 46.34
CA LYS A 232 -26.94 112.69 46.73
C LYS A 232 -27.03 113.41 48.07
N LYS A 233 -26.23 112.98 49.06
CA LYS A 233 -26.17 113.62 50.38
C LYS A 233 -25.61 115.05 50.30
N ALA A 234 -24.62 115.28 49.43
CA ALA A 234 -24.10 116.63 49.18
C ALA A 234 -25.14 117.51 48.46
N ASP A 235 -25.83 116.98 47.47
CA ASP A 235 -26.90 117.68 46.74
C ASP A 235 -28.07 118.03 47.69
N GLU A 236 -28.47 117.11 48.58
CA GLU A 236 -29.46 117.38 49.65
C GLU A 236 -29.00 118.47 50.61
N ASN A 237 -27.71 118.51 50.98
CA ASN A 237 -27.16 119.57 51.82
C ASN A 237 -27.20 120.94 51.10
N VAL A 238 -26.85 120.99 49.82
CA VAL A 238 -26.95 122.21 49.01
C VAL A 238 -28.41 122.65 48.90
N LEU A 239 -29.34 121.73 48.67
CA LEU A 239 -30.77 122.03 48.62
C LEU A 239 -31.26 122.67 49.93
N ARG A 240 -30.87 122.10 51.09
CA ARG A 240 -31.17 122.68 52.40
C ARG A 240 -30.57 124.09 52.58
N LEU A 241 -29.33 124.31 52.17
CA LEU A 241 -28.69 125.63 52.18
C LEU A 241 -29.43 126.66 51.31
N VAL A 242 -29.92 126.23 50.15
CA VAL A 242 -30.74 127.07 49.26
C VAL A 242 -32.08 127.41 49.92
N GLU A 243 -32.76 126.43 50.53
CA GLU A 243 -34.01 126.65 51.27
C GLU A 243 -33.82 127.60 52.46
N GLU A 244 -32.75 127.42 53.24
CA GLU A 244 -32.36 128.34 54.33
C GLU A 244 -32.15 129.75 53.80
N LYS A 245 -31.41 129.92 52.70
CA LYS A 245 -31.23 131.24 52.08
C LYS A 245 -32.51 131.83 51.55
N GLN A 246 -33.40 131.01 50.99
CA GLN A 246 -34.71 131.47 50.54
C GLN A 246 -35.57 131.93 51.72
N ASN A 247 -35.52 131.23 52.86
CA ASN A 247 -36.19 131.64 54.09
C ASN A 247 -35.55 132.88 54.72
N ASP A 248 -34.22 133.02 54.73
CA ASP A 248 -33.52 134.23 55.19
C ASP A 248 -33.92 135.45 54.34
N VAL A 249 -33.99 135.29 53.02
CA VAL A 249 -34.47 136.31 52.08
C VAL A 249 -35.94 136.60 52.34
N ARG A 250 -36.79 135.58 52.53
CA ARG A 250 -38.21 135.75 52.86
C ARG A 250 -38.40 136.50 54.19
N ASN A 251 -37.62 136.16 55.20
CA ASN A 251 -37.65 136.79 56.52
C ASN A 251 -37.13 138.23 56.46
N SER A 252 -36.09 138.50 55.68
CA SER A 252 -35.61 139.88 55.41
C SER A 252 -36.67 140.69 54.65
N TRP A 253 -37.38 140.09 53.69
CA TRP A 253 -38.52 140.70 53.01
C TRP A 253 -39.70 140.96 53.95
N LEU A 254 -40.00 140.04 54.86
CA LEU A 254 -41.03 140.21 55.88
C LEU A 254 -40.65 141.31 56.90
N GLN A 255 -39.36 141.41 57.27
CA GLN A 255 -38.83 142.52 58.07
C GLN A 255 -38.90 143.87 57.35
N LEU A 256 -38.63 143.92 56.03
CA LEU A 256 -38.85 145.13 55.21
C LEU A 256 -40.34 145.51 55.11
N ALA A 257 -41.23 144.53 54.89
CA ALA A 257 -42.68 144.76 54.79
C ALA A 257 -43.30 145.26 56.11
N SER A 258 -42.73 144.86 57.26
CA SER A 258 -43.15 145.36 58.58
C SER A 258 -42.63 146.76 58.89
N LEU A 259 -41.54 147.21 58.24
CA LEU A 259 -41.01 148.56 58.35
C LEU A 259 -41.68 149.58 57.40
N GLU A 260 -42.41 149.12 56.37
CA GLU A 260 -43.15 149.98 55.43
C GLU A 260 -44.60 150.30 55.88
N LEU A 261 -45.16 149.59 56.86
CA LEU A 261 -46.52 149.86 57.40
C LEU A 261 -46.55 150.77 58.64
N GLU A 262 -45.38 151.20 59.16
CA GLU A 262 -45.27 152.24 60.21
C GLU A 262 -45.07 153.66 59.65
N LYS A 263 -45.18 153.86 58.34
CA LYS A 263 -45.17 155.19 57.70
C LYS A 263 -46.26 155.29 56.63
N GLY A 264 -47.49 155.48 57.09
CA GLY A 264 -48.66 155.81 56.26
C GLY A 264 -49.85 156.19 57.12
#